data_AF-A0A143HKE1-F1
#
_entry.id   AF-A0A143HKE1-F1
#
_cell.length_a   1.000
_cell.length_b   1.000
_cell.length_c   1.000
_cell.angle_alpha   90.00
_cell.angle_beta   90.00
_cell.angle_gamma   90.00
#
_symmetry.space_group_name_H-M   'P 1'
#
loop_
_entity.id
_entity.type
_entity.pdbx_description
1 polymer ?
#
loop_
_entity_poly.entity_id
_entity_poly.type
_entity_poly.pdbx_seq_one_letter_code
_entity_poly.pdbx_strand_id
1 'polypeptide(L)'
;MFFPQSPLLGQELSQEAAVAPGGGGPVSSHSAAEVHSSDRVQAVREASMNRFSLVSHKSNYVLPLSYSDTRDAENTDSPETADWNALEMEFQFSVQVPVWAGILGEGSYISFAYTNHSFWQAYTSSAPFRESTHEPELIMTWLSDWTLLGLRCVVSQLAVSHQSNGRGGEMSRGWNRVYANFVFEREDFFLSVKPWYRIPEEGAGDDNPDLAFYLGNFELEGGVPHVGLWGVCAGAQ
;
A
#
# COMPACT_ATOMS: atom_id res chain seq x y z
N MET A 1 -4.59 13.73 -14.52
CA MET A 1 -3.35 14.52 -14.65
C MET A 1 -2.23 13.63 -14.12
N PHE A 2 -1.50 12.96 -15.02
CA PHE A 2 -0.46 12.00 -14.69
C PHE A 2 0.83 12.77 -14.36
N PHE A 3 1.38 12.56 -13.17
CA PHE A 3 2.75 12.98 -12.87
C PHE A 3 3.71 11.88 -13.38
N PRO A 4 4.64 12.19 -14.30
CA PRO A 4 5.67 11.24 -14.69
C PRO A 4 6.71 11.14 -13.57
N GLN A 5 7.17 9.92 -13.27
CA GLN A 5 8.38 9.71 -12.49
C GLN A 5 9.57 10.26 -13.28
N SER A 6 10.35 11.13 -12.65
CA SER A 6 11.58 11.68 -13.22
C SER A 6 12.65 10.58 -13.38
N PRO A 7 13.31 10.47 -14.53
CA PRO A 7 14.49 9.63 -14.67
C PRO A 7 15.69 10.30 -13.98
N LEU A 8 16.40 9.54 -13.15
CA LEU A 8 17.63 9.99 -12.52
C LEU A 8 18.69 10.28 -13.59
N LEU A 9 19.07 11.56 -13.66
CA LEU A 9 20.11 12.10 -14.51
C LEU A 9 21.47 11.58 -14.05
N GLY A 10 22.19 10.91 -14.96
CA GLY A 10 23.57 10.49 -14.74
C GLY A 10 24.50 11.67 -14.51
N GLN A 11 25.39 11.52 -13.53
CA GLN A 11 26.68 12.19 -13.54
C GLN A 11 27.77 11.15 -13.37
N GLU A 12 28.55 11.01 -14.44
CA GLU A 12 29.87 10.41 -14.42
C GLU A 12 30.75 11.12 -13.40
N LEU A 13 31.41 10.34 -12.53
CA LEU A 13 32.62 10.77 -11.86
C LEU A 13 33.69 9.70 -12.06
N SER A 14 34.64 10.09 -12.90
CA SER A 14 35.88 9.43 -13.22
C SER A 14 36.59 8.89 -11.98
N GLN A 15 36.97 7.61 -12.03
CA GLN A 15 38.16 7.15 -11.33
C GLN A 15 38.97 6.26 -12.25
N GLU A 16 39.95 6.90 -12.87
CA GLU A 16 41.07 6.28 -13.54
C GLU A 16 42.01 5.71 -12.47
N ALA A 17 42.09 4.39 -12.38
CA ALA A 17 43.12 3.69 -11.60
C ALA A 17 43.79 2.65 -12.51
N ALA A 18 45.02 2.97 -12.92
CA ALA A 18 45.87 2.12 -13.72
C ALA A 18 46.36 0.89 -12.93
N VAL A 19 46.23 -0.31 -13.50
CA VAL A 19 47.04 -1.50 -13.15
C VAL A 19 47.34 -2.30 -14.44
N ALA A 20 48.61 -2.67 -14.60
CA ALA A 20 49.22 -3.34 -15.76
C ALA A 20 48.81 -4.84 -15.90
N PRO A 21 49.13 -5.51 -17.04
CA PRO A 21 48.50 -6.77 -17.43
C PRO A 21 49.29 -8.01 -16.98
N GLY A 22 48.57 -9.11 -16.69
CA GLY A 22 49.21 -10.42 -16.56
C GLY A 22 48.27 -11.57 -16.18
N GLY A 23 48.25 -12.61 -17.02
CA GLY A 23 48.03 -14.00 -16.58
C GLY A 23 46.60 -14.56 -16.71
N GLY A 24 46.36 -15.32 -17.77
CA GLY A 24 45.11 -16.06 -17.99
C GLY A 24 44.98 -17.36 -17.20
N GLY A 25 43.72 -17.72 -16.93
CA GLY A 25 43.24 -19.04 -16.56
C GLY A 25 41.71 -19.06 -16.69
N PRO A 26 41.07 -20.15 -17.17
CA PRO A 26 39.64 -20.17 -17.38
C PRO A 26 38.94 -20.32 -16.03
N VAL A 27 38.48 -19.21 -15.46
CA VAL A 27 37.56 -19.26 -14.32
C VAL A 27 36.21 -19.64 -14.89
N SER A 28 35.78 -20.87 -14.59
CA SER A 28 34.42 -21.32 -14.85
C SER A 28 33.47 -20.43 -14.04
N SER A 29 32.92 -19.41 -14.68
CA SER A 29 31.85 -18.59 -14.14
C SER A 29 30.62 -19.49 -14.02
N HIS A 30 30.44 -20.06 -12.84
CA HIS A 30 29.08 -20.34 -12.40
C HIS A 30 28.41 -18.98 -12.37
N SER A 31 27.59 -18.73 -13.39
CA SER A 31 26.66 -17.61 -13.43
C SER A 31 25.82 -17.72 -12.16
N ALA A 32 26.29 -17.04 -11.12
CA ALA A 32 25.43 -16.57 -10.06
C ALA A 32 24.36 -15.80 -10.80
N ALA A 33 23.16 -16.37 -10.87
CA ALA A 33 21.98 -15.65 -11.28
C ALA A 33 22.06 -14.31 -10.55
N GLU A 34 22.10 -13.22 -11.29
CA GLU A 34 21.98 -11.87 -10.74
C GLU A 34 20.65 -11.83 -9.98
N VAL A 35 20.70 -12.17 -8.69
CA VAL A 35 19.64 -11.87 -7.73
C VAL A 35 19.77 -10.38 -7.48
N HIS A 36 19.43 -9.59 -8.48
CA HIS A 36 19.08 -8.20 -8.33
C HIS A 36 17.90 -8.22 -7.35
N SER A 37 18.15 -7.81 -6.11
CA SER A 37 17.11 -7.78 -5.08
C SER A 37 15.89 -7.09 -5.67
N SER A 38 14.74 -7.76 -5.70
CA SER A 38 13.48 -7.21 -6.20
C SER A 38 13.28 -5.79 -5.69
N ASP A 39 12.65 -4.91 -6.45
CA ASP A 39 12.42 -3.51 -6.06
C ASP A 39 11.77 -3.39 -4.66
N ARG A 40 10.92 -4.36 -4.27
CA ARG A 40 10.33 -4.45 -2.93
C ARG A 40 11.37 -4.65 -1.83
N VAL A 41 12.34 -5.54 -2.04
CA VAL A 41 13.45 -5.78 -1.10
C VAL A 41 14.28 -4.52 -0.96
N GLN A 42 14.56 -3.81 -2.05
CA GLN A 42 15.30 -2.54 -2.02
C GLN A 42 14.53 -1.48 -1.25
N ALA A 43 13.24 -1.30 -1.53
CA ALA A 43 12.38 -0.35 -0.82
C ALA A 43 12.33 -0.63 0.69
N VAL A 44 12.26 -1.90 1.11
CA VAL A 44 12.31 -2.28 2.54
C VAL A 44 13.67 -1.96 3.15
N ARG A 45 14.78 -2.22 2.45
CA ARG A 45 16.13 -1.86 2.93
C ARG A 45 16.27 -0.35 3.07
N GLU A 46 15.89 0.41 2.06
CA GLU A 46 15.94 1.88 2.09
C GLU A 46 15.09 2.47 3.22
N ALA A 47 13.85 1.99 3.39
CA ALA A 47 12.98 2.40 4.49
C ALA A 47 13.58 2.05 5.86
N SER A 48 14.25 0.90 5.99
CA SER A 48 14.96 0.56 7.23
C SER A 48 16.16 1.49 7.51
N MET A 49 16.77 2.05 6.47
CA MET A 49 17.93 2.95 6.63
C MET A 49 17.53 4.42 6.79
N ASN A 50 16.36 4.82 6.28
CA ASN A 50 15.88 6.20 6.32
C ASN A 50 14.62 6.35 7.19
N ARG A 51 14.81 6.76 8.44
CA ARG A 51 13.74 6.92 9.45
C ARG A 51 12.82 8.14 9.27
N PHE A 52 13.04 8.95 8.22
CA PHE A 52 12.22 10.14 7.97
C PHE A 52 11.74 10.24 6.52
N SER A 53 11.83 9.15 5.76
CA SER A 53 11.15 9.10 4.46
C SER A 53 9.65 8.96 4.67
N LEU A 54 8.89 9.85 4.03
CA LEU A 54 7.46 9.68 3.86
C LEU A 54 7.26 8.72 2.68
N VAL A 55 6.76 7.52 2.94
CA VAL A 55 6.59 6.47 1.93
C VAL A 55 5.09 6.22 1.70
N SER A 56 4.71 5.91 0.46
CA SER A 56 3.34 5.45 0.18
C SER A 56 3.08 4.12 0.90
N HIS A 57 1.94 3.99 1.57
CA HIS A 57 1.55 2.74 2.23
C HIS A 57 0.58 1.93 1.37
N LYS A 58 -0.64 2.45 1.15
CA LYS A 58 -1.60 1.96 0.14
C LYS A 58 -1.59 2.92 -1.07
N SER A 59 -2.42 2.64 -2.07
CA SER A 59 -2.58 3.52 -3.23
C SER A 59 -3.05 4.90 -2.81
N ASN A 60 -2.42 5.93 -3.37
CA ASN A 60 -2.86 7.32 -3.25
C ASN A 60 -3.55 7.71 -4.56
N TYR A 61 -4.81 8.13 -4.50
CA TYR A 61 -5.58 8.48 -5.69
C TYR A 61 -6.67 9.50 -5.40
N VAL A 62 -7.12 10.17 -6.47
CA VAL A 62 -8.33 11.00 -6.49
C VAL A 62 -9.11 10.62 -7.74
N LEU A 63 -10.36 10.22 -7.55
CA LEU A 63 -11.34 9.96 -8.59
C LEU A 63 -12.33 11.13 -8.59
N PRO A 64 -12.25 12.04 -9.58
CA PRO A 64 -13.20 13.15 -9.65
C PRO A 64 -14.64 12.67 -9.85
N LEU A 65 -14.84 11.52 -10.51
CA LEU A 65 -16.15 10.96 -10.78
C LEU A 65 -16.21 9.54 -10.22
N SER A 66 -16.95 9.37 -9.12
CA SER A 66 -17.36 8.09 -8.57
C SER A 66 -18.89 8.05 -8.51
N TYR A 67 -19.48 6.91 -8.82
CA TYR A 67 -20.92 6.71 -8.81
C TYR A 67 -21.29 5.73 -7.71
N SER A 68 -22.21 6.13 -6.84
CA SER A 68 -22.75 5.30 -5.78
C SER A 68 -24.27 5.34 -5.83
N ASP A 69 -24.91 4.16 -5.81
CA ASP A 69 -26.37 4.07 -5.68
C ASP A 69 -26.72 4.31 -4.21
N THR A 70 -26.66 5.56 -3.76
CA THR A 70 -26.90 5.97 -2.36
C THR A 70 -28.38 5.92 -1.96
N ARG A 71 -29.18 5.05 -2.59
CA ARG A 71 -30.56 4.76 -2.17
C ARG A 71 -30.67 3.86 -0.94
N ASP A 72 -29.54 3.40 -0.40
CA ASP A 72 -29.53 2.72 0.90
C ASP A 72 -29.61 3.74 2.04
N ALA A 73 -30.85 3.87 2.48
CA ALA A 73 -31.35 4.67 3.56
C ALA A 73 -30.84 4.20 4.92
N GLU A 74 -29.96 4.99 5.53
CA GLU A 74 -29.82 4.98 7.00
C GLU A 74 -30.12 6.34 7.64
N ASN A 75 -30.44 7.38 6.84
CA ASN A 75 -30.84 8.67 7.40
C ASN A 75 -31.58 9.58 6.40
N THR A 76 -32.59 9.05 5.69
CA THR A 76 -33.36 9.84 4.70
C THR A 76 -34.16 10.99 5.33
N ASP A 77 -34.25 11.05 6.66
CA ASP A 77 -35.00 12.06 7.42
C ASP A 77 -34.12 13.19 7.99
N SER A 78 -32.80 13.19 7.74
CA SER A 78 -31.92 14.31 8.12
C SER A 78 -31.89 15.38 7.02
N PRO A 79 -32.01 16.69 7.36
CA PRO A 79 -31.84 17.78 6.40
C PRO A 79 -30.49 17.77 5.68
N GLU A 80 -29.47 17.14 6.27
CA GLU A 80 -28.11 17.05 5.71
C GLU A 80 -27.97 16.03 4.58
N THR A 81 -28.87 15.04 4.50
CA THR A 81 -28.83 13.96 3.51
C THR A 81 -29.79 14.20 2.32
N ALA A 82 -30.68 15.18 2.46
CA ALA A 82 -31.70 15.50 1.45
C ALA A 82 -31.13 16.03 0.11
N ASP A 83 -29.89 16.54 0.10
CA ASP A 83 -29.19 17.05 -1.09
C ASP A 83 -28.12 16.08 -1.63
N TRP A 84 -28.06 14.83 -1.14
CA TRP A 84 -27.06 13.87 -1.62
C TRP A 84 -27.31 13.47 -3.07
N ASN A 85 -26.22 13.42 -3.84
CA ASN A 85 -26.18 13.02 -5.23
C ASN A 85 -25.53 11.64 -5.38
N ALA A 86 -25.92 10.91 -6.42
CA ALA A 86 -25.29 9.64 -6.79
C ALA A 86 -23.88 9.82 -7.35
N LEU A 87 -23.58 11.01 -7.89
CA LEU A 87 -22.24 11.39 -8.33
C LEU A 87 -21.48 12.08 -7.20
N GLU A 88 -20.32 11.56 -6.85
CA GLU A 88 -19.44 12.10 -5.82
C GLU A 88 -17.96 12.02 -6.22
N MET A 89 -17.11 12.71 -5.47
CA MET A 89 -15.66 12.55 -5.55
C MET A 89 -15.20 11.49 -4.54
N GLU A 90 -14.29 10.63 -4.95
CA GLU A 90 -13.69 9.62 -4.09
C GLU A 90 -12.18 9.80 -4.06
N PHE A 91 -11.56 9.72 -2.88
CA PHE A 91 -10.11 9.77 -2.80
C PHE A 91 -9.57 8.97 -1.63
N GLN A 92 -8.34 8.50 -1.80
CA GLN A 92 -7.57 7.84 -0.76
C GLN A 92 -6.21 8.50 -0.62
N PHE A 93 -5.86 8.83 0.61
CA PHE A 93 -4.53 9.23 1.03
C PHE A 93 -3.96 8.18 1.97
N SER A 94 -2.77 7.67 1.71
CA SER A 94 -2.16 6.61 2.49
C SER A 94 -0.64 6.76 2.55
N VAL A 95 -0.13 6.98 3.75
CA VAL A 95 1.29 7.18 4.01
C VAL A 95 1.75 6.33 5.16
N GLN A 96 3.04 5.97 5.15
CA GLN A 96 3.74 5.39 6.28
C GLN A 96 5.05 6.10 6.52
N VAL A 97 5.45 6.11 7.79
CA VAL A 97 6.73 6.65 8.25
C VAL A 97 7.41 5.58 9.10
N PRO A 98 8.62 5.11 8.71
CA PRO A 98 9.42 4.23 9.56
C PRO A 98 9.82 4.97 10.84
N VAL A 99 9.40 4.46 12.01
CA VAL A 99 9.67 5.10 13.31
C VAL A 99 10.80 4.42 14.08
N TRP A 100 11.07 3.14 13.79
CA TRP A 100 12.11 2.37 14.47
C TRP A 100 12.70 1.30 13.55
N ALA A 101 13.99 1.40 13.21
CA ALA A 101 14.68 0.40 12.39
C ALA A 101 15.48 -0.61 13.21
N GLY A 102 15.73 -1.79 12.62
CA GLY A 102 16.68 -2.78 13.13
C GLY A 102 16.16 -3.68 14.26
N ILE A 103 14.86 -3.73 14.49
CA ILE A 103 14.26 -4.48 15.62
C ILE A 103 14.53 -5.99 15.57
N LEU A 104 14.60 -6.57 14.36
CA LEU A 104 14.91 -7.98 14.10
C LEU A 104 16.20 -8.16 13.27
N GLY A 105 17.06 -7.13 13.22
CA GLY A 105 18.26 -7.10 12.37
C GLY A 105 18.10 -6.25 11.11
N GLU A 106 19.06 -6.34 10.19
CA GLU A 106 19.06 -5.56 8.94
C GLU A 106 17.84 -5.85 8.07
N GLY A 107 17.23 -4.81 7.50
CA GLY A 107 16.02 -4.97 6.68
C GLY A 107 14.75 -5.22 7.49
N SER A 108 14.72 -4.79 8.76
CA SER A 108 13.50 -4.75 9.58
C SER A 108 13.23 -3.35 10.13
N TYR A 109 11.96 -2.98 10.24
CA TYR A 109 11.55 -1.71 10.86
C TYR A 109 10.09 -1.76 11.34
N ILE A 110 9.75 -0.88 12.27
CA ILE A 110 8.39 -0.52 12.63
C ILE A 110 8.06 0.80 11.96
N SER A 111 6.88 0.89 11.35
CA SER A 111 6.31 2.12 10.80
C SER A 111 4.97 2.44 11.45
N PHE A 112 4.71 3.73 11.58
CA PHE A 112 3.35 4.23 11.76
C PHE A 112 2.78 4.54 10.38
N ALA A 113 1.60 4.02 10.07
CA ALA A 113 0.89 4.29 8.84
C ALA A 113 -0.47 4.91 9.11
N TYR A 114 -0.94 5.70 8.16
CA TYR A 114 -2.26 6.30 8.22
C TYR A 114 -2.86 6.30 6.82
N THR A 115 -4.06 5.71 6.72
CA THR A 115 -4.89 5.75 5.52
C THR A 115 -6.17 6.52 5.82
N ASN A 116 -6.53 7.43 4.92
CA ASN A 116 -7.84 8.05 4.88
C ASN A 116 -8.50 7.73 3.54
N HIS A 117 -9.76 7.28 3.57
CA HIS A 117 -10.58 7.05 2.38
C HIS A 117 -11.89 7.82 2.55
N SER A 118 -12.20 8.71 1.61
CA SER A 118 -13.31 9.64 1.76
C SER A 118 -14.16 9.71 0.50
N PHE A 119 -15.47 9.85 0.73
CA PHE A 119 -16.49 10.10 -0.28
C PHE A 119 -17.07 11.49 -0.06
N TRP A 120 -16.91 12.36 -1.05
CA TRP A 120 -17.21 13.78 -0.96
C TRP A 120 -18.30 14.18 -1.96
N GLN A 121 -19.39 14.75 -1.45
CA GLN A 121 -20.53 15.24 -2.23
C GLN A 121 -20.22 16.58 -2.92
N ALA A 122 -19.06 16.67 -3.60
CA ALA A 122 -18.47 17.89 -4.16
C ALA A 122 -19.36 18.66 -5.15
N TYR A 123 -20.40 17.99 -5.68
CA TYR A 123 -21.32 18.51 -6.69
C TYR A 123 -22.67 18.96 -6.13
N THR A 124 -22.81 18.99 -4.81
CA THR A 124 -24.02 19.43 -4.09
C THR A 124 -23.85 20.86 -3.57
N SER A 125 -24.93 21.49 -3.12
CA SER A 125 -24.91 22.92 -2.74
C SER A 125 -24.02 23.23 -1.54
N SER A 126 -23.98 22.33 -0.56
CA SER A 126 -23.20 22.44 0.67
C SER A 126 -21.90 21.62 0.66
N ALA A 127 -21.72 20.76 -0.35
CA ALA A 127 -20.54 19.92 -0.55
C ALA A 127 -20.04 19.17 0.71
N PRO A 128 -20.89 18.45 1.46
CA PRO A 128 -20.47 17.73 2.66
C PRO A 128 -19.69 16.45 2.31
N PHE A 129 -18.88 15.96 3.25
CA PHE A 129 -18.34 14.61 3.16
C PHE A 129 -19.44 13.60 3.54
N ARG A 130 -19.76 12.68 2.62
CA ARG A 130 -20.73 11.61 2.87
C ARG A 130 -20.16 10.57 3.81
N GLU A 131 -18.88 10.24 3.68
CA GLU A 131 -18.20 9.34 4.59
C GLU A 131 -16.68 9.57 4.56
N SER A 132 -16.03 9.44 5.71
CA SER A 132 -14.57 9.51 5.83
C SER A 132 -14.09 8.43 6.77
N THR A 133 -13.38 7.44 6.23
CA THR A 133 -12.79 6.35 7.01
C THR A 133 -11.33 6.65 7.31
N HIS A 134 -10.94 6.45 8.56
CA HIS A 134 -9.62 6.72 9.12
C HIS A 134 -9.02 5.41 9.62
N GLU A 135 -7.83 5.07 9.12
CA GLU A 135 -7.13 3.83 9.47
C GLU A 135 -5.68 4.10 9.87
N PRO A 136 -5.42 4.39 11.15
CA PRO A 136 -4.07 4.33 11.70
C PRO A 136 -3.61 2.87 11.90
N GLU A 137 -2.35 2.60 11.59
CA GLU A 137 -1.73 1.29 11.70
C GLU A 137 -0.32 1.39 12.31
N LEU A 138 0.05 0.40 13.11
CA LEU A 138 1.43 0.19 13.54
C LEU A 138 1.92 -1.14 12.95
N ILE A 139 2.94 -1.06 12.10
CA ILE A 139 3.33 -2.15 11.21
C ILE A 139 4.79 -2.49 11.46
N MET A 140 5.07 -3.73 11.84
CA MET A 140 6.41 -4.29 11.84
C MET A 140 6.65 -4.97 10.49
N THR A 141 7.67 -4.56 9.76
CA THR A 141 8.04 -5.10 8.45
C THR A 141 9.44 -5.69 8.52
N TRP A 142 9.66 -6.85 7.90
CA TRP A 142 10.99 -7.44 7.73
C TRP A 142 11.10 -8.21 6.42
N LEU A 143 12.33 -8.28 5.90
CA LEU A 143 12.65 -9.13 4.77
C LEU A 143 12.56 -10.60 5.15
N SER A 144 12.05 -11.40 4.22
CA SER A 144 11.96 -12.86 4.32
C SER A 144 12.55 -13.50 3.07
N ASP A 145 12.89 -14.79 3.15
CA ASP A 145 13.51 -15.53 2.05
C ASP A 145 13.00 -16.98 1.90
N TRP A 146 11.94 -17.35 2.62
CA TRP A 146 11.36 -18.68 2.55
C TRP A 146 10.51 -18.87 1.28
N THR A 147 10.42 -20.11 0.81
CA THR A 147 9.70 -20.47 -0.43
C THR A 147 8.57 -21.44 -0.14
N LEU A 148 7.42 -21.24 -0.79
CA LEU A 148 6.26 -22.11 -0.69
C LEU A 148 5.65 -22.32 -2.08
N LEU A 149 5.51 -23.58 -2.52
CA LEU A 149 4.93 -23.92 -3.84
C LEU A 149 5.59 -23.18 -5.03
N GLY A 150 6.89 -22.88 -4.93
CA GLY A 150 7.65 -22.16 -5.96
C GLY A 150 7.51 -20.63 -5.91
N LEU A 151 6.80 -20.08 -4.92
CA LEU A 151 6.71 -18.65 -4.63
C LEU A 151 7.70 -18.27 -3.53
N ARG A 152 8.54 -17.26 -3.75
CA ARG A 152 9.45 -16.76 -2.71
C ARG A 152 8.77 -15.64 -1.93
N CYS A 153 8.61 -15.79 -0.62
CA CYS A 153 8.19 -14.70 0.25
C CYS A 153 9.37 -13.73 0.44
N VAL A 154 9.18 -12.47 0.05
CA VAL A 154 10.23 -11.43 0.11
C VAL A 154 10.00 -10.42 1.23
N VAL A 155 8.75 -10.22 1.64
CA VAL A 155 8.36 -9.31 2.71
C VAL A 155 7.35 -9.98 3.61
N SER A 156 7.58 -9.92 4.92
CA SER A 156 6.61 -10.29 5.92
C SER A 156 6.31 -9.08 6.80
N GLN A 157 5.04 -8.94 7.20
CA GLN A 157 4.59 -7.89 8.09
C GLN A 157 3.68 -8.44 9.18
N LEU A 158 3.71 -7.80 10.34
CA LEU A 158 2.76 -7.98 11.43
C LEU A 158 2.31 -6.60 11.89
N ALA A 159 1.01 -6.40 12.00
CA ALA A 159 0.46 -5.08 12.29
C ALA A 159 -0.78 -5.11 13.17
N VAL A 160 -0.99 -3.99 13.86
CA VAL A 160 -2.26 -3.62 14.47
C VAL A 160 -2.87 -2.47 13.67
N SER A 161 -4.17 -2.54 13.41
CA SER A 161 -4.93 -1.56 12.64
C SER A 161 -6.22 -1.22 13.38
N HIS A 162 -6.49 0.06 13.52
CA HIS A 162 -7.79 0.57 13.94
C HIS A 162 -8.41 1.25 12.73
N GLN A 163 -9.67 0.96 12.40
CA GLN A 163 -10.37 1.64 11.32
C GLN A 163 -11.71 2.13 11.83
N SER A 164 -12.01 3.41 11.64
CA SER A 164 -13.29 4.01 12.03
C SER A 164 -13.69 5.16 11.11
N ASN A 165 -14.99 5.48 11.08
CA ASN A 165 -15.51 6.59 10.30
C ASN A 165 -15.61 7.93 11.07
N GLY A 166 -15.21 7.94 12.34
CA GLY A 166 -15.22 9.13 13.20
C GLY A 166 -16.62 9.67 13.53
N ARG A 167 -17.68 8.91 13.26
CA ARG A 167 -19.07 9.25 13.57
C ARG A 167 -19.48 8.68 14.92
N GLY A 168 -20.61 9.16 15.45
CA GLY A 168 -21.19 8.65 16.69
C GLY A 168 -22.62 8.14 16.48
N GLY A 169 -23.17 7.49 17.51
CA GLY A 169 -24.54 6.95 17.48
C GLY A 169 -24.71 5.83 16.46
N GLU A 170 -25.90 5.73 15.86
CA GLU A 170 -26.23 4.66 14.90
C GLU A 170 -25.41 4.72 13.61
N MET A 171 -24.77 5.85 13.31
CA MET A 171 -23.88 6.03 12.15
C MET A 171 -22.41 5.68 12.47
N SER A 172 -22.09 5.34 13.72
CA SER A 172 -20.75 4.95 14.13
C SER A 172 -20.37 3.65 13.44
N ARG A 173 -19.21 3.64 12.78
CA ARG A 173 -18.64 2.44 12.17
C ARG A 173 -17.18 2.35 12.60
N GLY A 174 -16.80 1.20 13.16
CA GLY A 174 -15.46 0.99 13.69
C GLY A 174 -15.13 -0.49 13.88
N TRP A 175 -13.83 -0.81 13.83
CA TRP A 175 -13.28 -2.11 14.19
C TRP A 175 -11.76 -2.07 14.37
N ASN A 176 -11.25 -3.07 15.08
CA ASN A 176 -9.83 -3.26 15.37
C ASN A 176 -9.34 -4.59 14.81
N ARG A 177 -8.12 -4.62 14.26
CA ARG A 177 -7.52 -5.82 13.64
C ARG A 177 -6.07 -6.02 14.04
N VAL A 178 -5.68 -7.28 14.16
CA VAL A 178 -4.29 -7.72 14.03
C VAL A 178 -4.18 -8.43 12.69
N TYR A 179 -3.18 -8.13 11.87
CA TYR A 179 -2.98 -8.83 10.61
C TYR A 179 -1.52 -9.21 10.40
N ALA A 180 -1.32 -10.27 9.62
CA ALA A 180 -0.05 -10.57 9.01
C ALA A 180 -0.17 -10.30 7.51
N ASN A 181 0.91 -9.86 6.86
CA ASN A 181 0.95 -9.70 5.42
C ASN A 181 2.19 -10.38 4.86
N PHE A 182 2.03 -11.22 3.85
CA PHE A 182 3.12 -11.92 3.19
C PHE A 182 3.11 -11.59 1.71
N VAL A 183 4.21 -11.00 1.23
CA VAL A 183 4.38 -10.67 -0.18
C VAL A 183 5.28 -11.71 -0.83
N PHE A 184 4.68 -12.44 -1.75
CA PHE A 184 5.32 -13.46 -2.57
C PHE A 184 5.64 -12.91 -3.94
N GLU A 185 6.76 -13.34 -4.49
CA GLU A 185 7.18 -13.03 -5.84
C GLU A 185 7.61 -14.30 -6.57
N ARG A 186 7.34 -14.31 -7.87
CA ARG A 186 7.88 -15.28 -8.81
C ARG A 186 7.92 -14.65 -10.20
N GLU A 187 9.11 -14.65 -10.79
CA GLU A 187 9.36 -13.99 -12.07
C GLU A 187 8.86 -12.53 -11.99
N ASP A 188 7.94 -12.15 -12.86
CA ASP A 188 7.44 -10.78 -12.91
C ASP A 188 6.23 -10.56 -12.00
N PHE A 189 5.53 -11.60 -11.54
CA PHE A 189 4.31 -11.40 -10.76
C PHE A 189 4.56 -11.36 -9.25
N PHE A 190 3.67 -10.67 -8.55
CA PHE A 190 3.61 -10.69 -7.09
C PHE A 190 2.21 -11.06 -6.59
N LEU A 191 2.17 -11.62 -5.38
CA LEU A 191 0.97 -11.96 -4.65
C LEU A 191 1.16 -11.59 -3.17
N SER A 192 0.30 -10.73 -2.65
CA SER A 192 0.18 -10.40 -1.23
C SER A 192 -0.96 -11.23 -0.63
N VAL A 193 -0.69 -11.87 0.50
CA VAL A 193 -1.68 -12.60 1.28
C VAL A 193 -1.75 -11.99 2.67
N LYS A 194 -2.88 -11.36 3.00
CA LYS A 194 -3.06 -10.60 4.23
C LYS A 194 -4.21 -11.14 5.07
N PRO A 195 -4.01 -12.23 5.84
CA PRO A 195 -4.99 -12.66 6.83
C PRO A 195 -5.06 -11.68 8.00
N TRP A 196 -6.26 -11.46 8.52
CA TRP A 196 -6.47 -10.70 9.76
C TRP A 196 -7.33 -11.44 10.76
N TYR A 197 -7.15 -11.05 12.00
CA TYR A 197 -8.02 -11.35 13.12
C TYR A 197 -8.68 -10.06 13.58
N ARG A 198 -10.01 -10.02 13.54
CA ARG A 198 -10.79 -8.94 14.14
C ARG A 198 -10.72 -9.07 15.65
N ILE A 199 -10.27 -8.03 16.34
CA ILE A 199 -10.32 -7.96 17.80
C ILE A 199 -11.78 -7.66 18.19
N PRO A 200 -12.44 -8.53 18.97
CA PRO A 200 -13.79 -8.27 19.44
C PRO A 200 -13.84 -7.02 20.33
N GLU A 201 -14.89 -6.23 20.20
CA GLU A 201 -15.16 -5.08 21.06
C GLU A 201 -16.12 -5.51 22.18
N GLU A 202 -15.87 -5.10 23.42
CA GLU A 202 -16.67 -5.54 24.58
C GLU A 202 -17.99 -4.74 24.69
N GLY A 203 -19.10 -5.45 24.96
CA GLY A 203 -20.36 -4.85 25.39
C GLY A 203 -21.33 -4.47 24.24
N ALA A 204 -22.19 -3.48 24.50
CA ALA A 204 -23.17 -2.95 23.53
C ALA A 204 -22.56 -1.98 22.49
N GLY A 205 -21.22 -1.96 22.38
CA GLY A 205 -20.46 -1.06 21.52
C GLY A 205 -19.75 -1.76 20.36
N ASP A 206 -20.12 -3.01 20.05
CA ASP A 206 -19.80 -3.58 18.73
C ASP A 206 -20.70 -2.90 17.70
N ASP A 207 -20.18 -1.84 17.09
CA ASP A 207 -20.91 -1.03 16.12
C ASP A 207 -21.29 -1.84 14.87
N ASN A 208 -20.62 -2.97 14.60
CA ASN A 208 -20.77 -3.77 13.36
C ASN A 208 -20.52 -5.27 13.62
N PRO A 209 -21.42 -5.98 14.32
CA PRO A 209 -21.19 -7.36 14.75
C PRO A 209 -21.09 -8.35 13.60
N ASP A 210 -21.67 -8.04 12.45
CA ASP A 210 -21.71 -8.85 11.23
C ASP A 210 -20.61 -8.49 10.22
N LEU A 211 -19.72 -7.54 10.50
CA LEU A 211 -18.71 -7.08 9.55
C LEU A 211 -17.80 -8.20 9.03
N ALA A 212 -17.50 -9.18 9.88
CA ALA A 212 -16.70 -10.36 9.53
C ALA A 212 -17.37 -11.25 8.45
N PHE A 213 -18.71 -11.21 8.33
CA PHE A 213 -19.44 -11.93 7.28
C PHE A 213 -19.19 -11.30 5.89
N TYR A 214 -19.10 -9.97 5.81
CA TYR A 214 -18.97 -9.25 4.54
C TYR A 214 -17.53 -9.07 4.09
N LEU A 215 -16.61 -8.79 5.02
CA LEU A 215 -15.19 -8.56 4.69
C LEU A 215 -14.36 -9.86 4.70
N GLY A 216 -14.83 -10.91 5.37
CA GLY A 216 -14.08 -12.13 5.57
C GLY A 216 -12.90 -11.94 6.53
N ASN A 217 -11.87 -12.77 6.37
CA ASN A 217 -10.73 -12.87 7.29
C ASN A 217 -9.37 -12.71 6.59
N PHE A 218 -9.36 -12.36 5.31
CA PHE A 218 -8.14 -12.17 4.54
C PHE A 218 -8.37 -11.29 3.31
N GLU A 219 -7.31 -10.67 2.84
CA GLU A 219 -7.25 -9.96 1.55
C GLU A 219 -6.14 -10.58 0.70
N LEU A 220 -6.40 -10.61 -0.61
CA LEU A 220 -5.44 -10.99 -1.63
C LEU A 220 -5.23 -9.80 -2.54
N GLU A 221 -3.98 -9.44 -2.75
CA GLU A 221 -3.58 -8.45 -3.74
C GLU A 221 -2.58 -9.12 -4.67
N GLY A 222 -2.67 -8.90 -5.98
CA GLY A 222 -1.69 -9.46 -6.90
C GLY A 222 -1.60 -8.61 -8.15
N GLY A 223 -0.46 -8.71 -8.82
CA GLY A 223 -0.22 -7.94 -10.03
C GLY A 223 0.89 -8.53 -10.87
N VAL A 224 0.83 -8.20 -12.15
CA VAL A 224 1.86 -8.46 -13.14
C VAL A 224 2.29 -7.10 -13.71
N PRO A 225 3.60 -6.80 -13.80
CA PRO A 225 4.06 -5.61 -14.47
C PRO A 225 3.73 -5.75 -15.94
N HIS A 226 2.94 -4.81 -16.46
CA HIS A 226 2.65 -4.76 -17.88
C HIS A 226 3.78 -4.00 -18.58
N VAL A 227 4.70 -4.74 -19.21
CA VAL A 227 5.70 -4.14 -20.11
C VAL A 227 5.04 -3.90 -21.48
N GLY A 228 4.25 -2.84 -21.57
CA GLY A 228 3.62 -2.40 -22.81
C GLY A 228 4.53 -1.44 -23.59
N LEU A 229 5.13 -1.94 -24.68
CA LEU A 229 5.76 -1.13 -25.73
C LEU A 229 4.69 -0.30 -26.45
N TRP A 230 4.33 0.88 -25.92
CA TRP A 230 3.74 1.93 -26.73
C TRP A 230 4.83 2.94 -27.11
N GLY A 231 5.74 2.48 -27.96
CA GLY A 231 6.53 3.36 -28.80
C GLY A 231 5.64 3.83 -29.95
N VAL A 232 5.06 5.01 -29.83
CA VAL A 232 4.69 5.81 -31.01
C VAL A 232 5.57 7.06 -30.97
N CYS A 233 6.74 6.93 -31.58
CA CYS A 233 7.41 8.07 -32.19
C CYS A 233 6.49 8.58 -33.31
N ALA A 234 6.01 9.82 -33.17
CA ALA A 234 5.63 10.62 -34.32
C ALA A 234 6.16 12.04 -34.06
N GLY A 235 7.38 12.29 -34.53
CA GLY A 235 7.93 13.62 -34.63
C GLY A 235 7.34 14.37 -35.82
N ALA A 236 7.31 15.69 -35.66
CA ALA A 236 7.37 16.75 -36.67
C ALA A 236 6.51 16.63 -37.95
N GLN A 237 5.57 17.57 -38.08
CA GLN A 237 5.78 18.80 -38.86
C GLN A 237 5.00 19.95 -38.23
#